data_AF-A0A4R4X5T0-F1
#
_entry.id   AF-A0A4R4X5T0-F1
#
_cell.length_a   1.000
_cell.length_b   1.000
_cell.length_c   1.000
_cell.angle_alpha   90.00
_cell.angle_beta   90.00
_cell.angle_gamma   90.00
#
_symmetry.space_group_name_H-M   'P 1'
#
loop_
_entity.id
_entity.type
_entity.pdbx_description
1 polymer ?
#
loop_
_entity_poly.entity_id
_entity_poly.type
_entity_poly.pdbx_seq_one_letter_code
_entity_poly.pdbx_strand_id
1 'polypeptide(L)'
;MRIFGSRKWPSLDLYSPGGRGDIKKPSLADYDRLARTARDQGRSAVGRPGWMSAHRSRIRSLFAVVFGTEGRGVYRCLVTAVLDDGSGGSFTLDVSRRDYDALLDVTTEELVEMAHLHLLHLPPIDLDPDQRETWEHTE
;
A
#
# COMPACT_ATOMS: atom_id res chain seq x y z
N MET A 1 -34.38 20.68 23.22
CA MET A 1 -33.54 21.36 22.20
C MET A 1 -32.18 20.65 22.20
N ARG A 2 -31.92 19.78 21.21
CA ARG A 2 -30.70 18.93 21.15
C ARG A 2 -29.63 19.66 20.35
N ILE A 3 -28.51 19.99 20.99
CA ILE A 3 -27.35 20.60 20.36
C ILE A 3 -26.57 19.49 19.65
N PHE A 4 -26.82 19.30 18.35
CA PHE A 4 -25.87 18.59 17.48
C PHE A 4 -24.72 19.54 17.18
N GLY A 5 -23.75 19.61 18.11
CA GLY A 5 -22.46 20.18 17.78
C GLY A 5 -21.86 19.33 16.67
N SER A 6 -21.65 19.91 15.49
CA SER A 6 -20.88 19.28 14.43
C SER A 6 -19.53 18.91 15.03
N ARG A 7 -19.29 17.61 15.28
CA ARG A 7 -17.98 17.12 15.67
C ARG A 7 -17.07 17.34 14.47
N LYS A 8 -16.46 18.52 14.44
CA LYS A 8 -15.39 18.85 13.52
C LYS A 8 -14.23 17.93 13.89
N TRP A 9 -13.90 17.00 13.01
CA TRP A 9 -12.73 16.14 13.19
C TRP A 9 -11.49 17.02 13.42
N PRO A 10 -10.58 16.63 14.33
CA PRO A 10 -9.39 17.40 14.60
C PRO A 10 -8.56 17.54 13.32
N SER A 11 -8.19 18.77 12.98
CA SER A 11 -7.20 19.04 11.94
C SER A 11 -5.82 18.67 12.49
N LEU A 12 -5.31 17.52 12.11
CA LEU A 12 -3.92 17.13 12.37
C LEU A 12 -3.02 17.79 11.33
N ASP A 13 -2.16 18.70 11.79
CA ASP A 13 -1.04 19.21 10.99
C ASP A 13 0.10 18.20 11.14
N LEU A 14 0.16 17.23 10.23
CA LEU A 14 1.19 16.18 10.24
C LEU A 14 2.50 16.77 9.72
N TYR A 15 3.30 17.33 10.63
CA TYR A 15 4.67 17.77 10.40
C TYR A 15 5.55 16.65 9.82
N SER A 16 5.63 16.56 8.50
CA SER A 16 6.82 16.17 7.72
C SER A 16 6.60 16.53 6.25
N PRO A 17 7.60 17.11 5.56
CA PRO A 17 7.55 17.31 4.12
C PRO A 17 7.69 15.96 3.43
N GLY A 18 6.61 15.18 3.38
CA GLY A 18 6.63 13.84 2.76
C GLY A 18 5.40 12.95 2.94
N GLY A 19 4.45 13.27 3.82
CA GLY A 19 3.30 12.39 4.08
C GLY A 19 2.03 12.84 3.37
N ARG A 20 1.85 12.50 2.10
CA ARG A 20 0.51 12.55 1.49
C ARG A 20 -0.37 11.55 2.24
N GLY A 21 -1.41 12.04 2.93
CA GLY A 21 -2.41 11.20 3.60
C GLY A 21 -3.36 10.48 2.63
N ASP A 22 -3.15 10.65 1.32
CA ASP A 22 -3.94 10.04 0.27
C ASP A 22 -3.78 8.52 0.32
N ILE A 23 -4.89 7.81 0.37
CA ILE A 23 -4.93 6.36 0.21
C ILE A 23 -5.35 6.07 -1.23
N LYS A 24 -4.52 5.31 -1.94
CA LYS A 24 -4.76 4.94 -3.33
C LYS A 24 -5.35 3.55 -3.43
N LYS A 25 -6.11 3.32 -4.50
CA LYS A 25 -6.73 2.03 -4.86
C LYS A 25 -6.14 1.48 -6.16
N PRO A 26 -4.95 0.83 -6.14
CA PRO A 26 -4.43 0.17 -7.32
C PRO A 26 -5.36 -0.98 -7.77
N SER A 27 -5.56 -1.11 -9.08
CA SER A 27 -6.05 -2.36 -9.64
C SER A 27 -4.94 -3.43 -9.65
N LEU A 28 -5.29 -4.69 -9.91
CA LEU A 28 -4.28 -5.75 -10.15
C LEU A 28 -3.37 -5.41 -11.34
N ALA A 29 -3.92 -4.76 -12.38
CA ALA A 29 -3.14 -4.33 -13.53
C ALA A 29 -2.16 -3.19 -13.18
N ASP A 30 -2.58 -2.27 -12.30
CA ASP A 30 -1.68 -1.25 -11.76
C ASP A 30 -0.57 -1.89 -10.95
N TYR A 31 -0.89 -2.83 -10.06
CA TYR A 31 0.11 -3.57 -9.30
C TYR A 31 1.13 -4.25 -10.22
N ASP A 32 0.67 -5.00 -11.23
CA ASP A 32 1.56 -5.73 -12.14
C ASP A 32 2.52 -4.77 -12.87
N ARG A 33 2.01 -3.60 -13.30
CA ARG A 33 2.82 -2.54 -13.92
C ARG A 33 3.83 -1.97 -12.93
N LEU A 34 3.39 -1.59 -11.73
CA LEU A 34 4.22 -0.94 -10.72
C LEU A 34 5.33 -1.86 -10.20
N ALA A 35 4.99 -3.12 -9.89
CA ALA A 35 5.95 -4.13 -9.42
C ALA A 35 7.01 -4.44 -10.49
N ARG A 36 6.61 -4.48 -11.76
CA ARG A 36 7.56 -4.63 -12.87
C ARG A 36 8.49 -3.42 -12.96
N THR A 37 7.95 -2.20 -12.98
CA THR A 37 8.75 -0.97 -13.01
C THR A 37 9.73 -0.90 -11.84
N ALA A 38 9.30 -1.24 -10.63
CA ALA A 38 10.17 -1.25 -9.45
C ALA A 38 11.34 -2.23 -9.63
N ARG A 39 11.07 -3.45 -10.11
CA ARG A 39 12.11 -4.45 -10.41
C ARG A 39 13.06 -3.97 -11.49
N ASP A 40 12.54 -3.50 -12.62
CA ASP A 40 13.34 -3.09 -13.78
C ASP A 40 14.26 -1.89 -13.45
N GLN A 41 13.87 -1.06 -12.49
CA GLN A 41 14.68 0.06 -11.99
C GLN A 41 15.61 -0.32 -10.83
N GLY A 42 15.68 -1.60 -10.43
CA GLY A 42 16.51 -2.05 -9.31
C GLY A 42 16.11 -1.43 -7.96
N ARG A 43 14.82 -1.16 -7.75
CA ARG A 43 14.32 -0.65 -6.46
C ARG A 43 14.40 -1.74 -5.39
N SER A 44 14.55 -1.32 -4.13
CA SER A 44 14.68 -2.26 -3.02
C SER A 44 13.35 -2.89 -2.62
N ALA A 45 12.21 -2.19 -2.78
CA ALA A 45 10.90 -2.80 -2.57
C ALA A 45 10.16 -3.02 -3.91
N VAL A 46 9.99 -4.28 -4.30
CA VAL A 46 9.37 -4.67 -5.59
C VAL A 46 8.03 -5.40 -5.43
N GLY A 47 7.44 -5.35 -4.23
CA GLY A 47 6.21 -6.05 -3.90
C GLY A 47 6.42 -7.54 -3.56
N ARG A 48 5.35 -8.34 -3.76
CA ARG A 48 5.32 -9.80 -3.53
C ARG A 48 4.76 -10.55 -4.75
N PRO A 49 5.47 -10.54 -5.89
CA PRO A 49 4.99 -11.17 -7.13
C PRO A 49 4.56 -12.63 -6.97
N GLY A 50 5.27 -13.43 -6.17
CA GLY A 50 4.96 -14.84 -5.93
C GLY A 50 3.64 -15.00 -5.16
N TRP A 51 3.53 -14.35 -4.00
CA TRP A 51 2.29 -14.33 -3.23
C TRP A 51 1.10 -13.79 -4.03
N MET A 52 1.29 -12.68 -4.74
CA MET A 52 0.26 -12.02 -5.54
C MET A 52 -0.23 -12.89 -6.70
N SER A 53 0.66 -13.66 -7.32
CA SER A 53 0.29 -14.65 -8.33
C SER A 53 -0.53 -15.79 -7.72
N ALA A 54 -0.08 -16.35 -6.59
CA ALA A 54 -0.74 -17.47 -5.92
C ALA A 54 -2.16 -17.14 -5.43
N HIS A 55 -2.42 -15.88 -5.05
CA HIS A 55 -3.71 -15.44 -4.52
C HIS A 55 -4.53 -14.59 -5.50
N ARG A 56 -4.08 -14.43 -6.75
CA ARG A 56 -4.62 -13.44 -7.70
C ARG A 56 -6.14 -13.50 -7.85
N SER A 57 -6.71 -14.69 -7.96
CA SER A 57 -8.15 -14.90 -8.13
C SER A 57 -8.99 -14.55 -6.91
N ARG A 58 -8.35 -14.48 -5.73
CA ARG A 58 -8.99 -14.21 -4.44
C ARG A 58 -8.80 -12.77 -3.99
N ILE A 59 -7.89 -12.01 -4.61
CA ILE A 59 -7.65 -10.61 -4.25
C ILE A 59 -8.86 -9.78 -4.64
N ARG A 60 -9.59 -9.34 -3.62
CA ARG A 60 -10.75 -8.46 -3.73
C ARG A 60 -10.32 -7.01 -3.88
N SER A 61 -9.26 -6.59 -3.21
CA SER A 61 -8.84 -5.19 -3.17
C SER A 61 -7.37 -5.01 -2.83
N LEU A 62 -6.77 -3.95 -3.37
CA LEU A 62 -5.46 -3.44 -2.99
C LEU A 62 -5.60 -2.00 -2.53
N PHE A 63 -4.84 -1.63 -1.51
CA PHE A 63 -4.73 -0.27 -1.01
C PHE A 63 -3.26 0.10 -0.92
N ALA A 64 -2.89 1.33 -1.27
CA ALA A 64 -1.53 1.82 -1.17
C ALA A 64 -1.49 3.13 -0.41
N VAL A 65 -0.60 3.21 0.58
CA VAL A 65 -0.32 4.42 1.35
C VAL A 65 1.16 4.73 1.32
N VAL A 66 1.55 6.00 1.30
CA VAL A 66 2.96 6.38 1.43
C VAL A 66 3.44 6.04 2.84
N PHE A 67 4.39 5.11 2.92
CA PHE A 67 5.10 4.74 4.14
C PHE A 67 6.34 5.62 4.37
N GLY A 68 7.00 6.02 3.29
CA GLY A 68 8.18 6.88 3.34
C GLY A 68 8.63 7.34 1.96
N THR A 69 9.73 8.08 1.91
CA THR A 69 10.39 8.52 0.68
C THR A 69 11.69 7.75 0.48
N GLU A 70 11.91 7.22 -0.72
CA GLU A 70 13.13 6.46 -1.06
C GLU A 70 13.91 7.24 -2.12
N GLY A 71 14.69 8.22 -1.67
CA GLY A 71 15.43 9.12 -2.55
C GLY A 71 14.54 10.08 -3.35
N ARG A 72 15.09 10.66 -4.42
CA ARG A 72 14.41 11.71 -5.18
C ARG A 72 13.34 11.13 -6.09
N GLY A 73 12.07 11.48 -5.82
CA GLY A 73 10.96 11.21 -6.73
C GLY A 73 10.32 9.82 -6.61
N VAL A 74 10.61 9.09 -5.53
CA VAL A 74 10.03 7.77 -5.25
C VAL A 74 9.45 7.73 -3.85
N TYR A 75 8.27 7.14 -3.74
CA TYR A 75 7.64 6.77 -2.49
C TYR A 75 7.87 5.29 -2.22
N ARG A 76 8.17 4.94 -0.98
CA ARG A 76 7.92 3.59 -0.48
C ARG A 76 6.46 3.53 -0.06
N CYS A 77 5.69 2.71 -0.73
CA CYS A 77 4.30 2.48 -0.38
C CYS A 77 4.19 1.23 0.49
N LEU A 78 3.35 1.30 1.52
CA LEU A 78 2.80 0.10 2.15
C LEU A 78 1.53 -0.27 1.39
N VAL A 79 1.56 -1.45 0.76
CA VAL A 79 0.44 -2.00 0.02
C VAL A 79 -0.25 -3.04 0.89
N THR A 80 -1.56 -2.88 1.09
CA THR A 80 -2.41 -3.86 1.76
C THR A 80 -3.22 -4.61 0.71
N ALA A 81 -3.06 -5.92 0.66
CA ALA A 81 -3.88 -6.81 -0.16
C ALA A 81 -4.96 -7.46 0.70
N VAL A 82 -6.19 -7.45 0.21
CA VAL A 82 -7.36 -7.98 0.90
C VAL A 82 -8.03 -9.02 0.02
N LEU A 83 -8.24 -10.21 0.60
CA LEU A 83 -8.89 -11.33 -0.06
C LEU A 83 -10.42 -11.26 0.06
N ASP A 84 -11.09 -12.19 -0.61
CA ASP A 84 -12.54 -12.39 -0.62
C ASP A 84 -13.13 -12.72 0.76
N ASP A 85 -12.39 -13.47 1.58
CA ASP A 85 -12.75 -13.84 2.95
C ASP A 85 -12.38 -12.78 4.00
N GLY A 86 -11.86 -11.63 3.57
CA GLY A 86 -11.42 -10.54 4.46
C GLY A 86 -10.04 -10.74 5.09
N SER A 87 -9.38 -11.89 4.86
CA SER A 87 -7.98 -12.09 5.18
C SER A 87 -7.09 -11.32 4.20
N GLY A 88 -5.77 -11.36 4.41
CA GLY A 88 -4.83 -10.69 3.55
C GLY A 88 -3.50 -10.42 4.22
N GLY A 89 -2.80 -9.41 3.73
CA GLY A 89 -1.53 -9.02 4.29
C GLY A 89 -1.01 -7.72 3.68
N SER A 90 0.13 -7.26 4.19
CA SER A 90 0.78 -6.05 3.71
C SER A 90 2.21 -6.28 3.24
N PHE A 91 2.67 -5.49 2.29
CA PHE A 91 4.04 -5.53 1.78
C PHE A 91 4.46 -4.16 1.26
N THR A 92 5.76 -3.96 1.06
CA THR A 92 6.29 -2.70 0.52
C THR A 92 6.45 -2.76 -0.99
N LEU A 93 6.20 -1.63 -1.65
CA LEU A 93 6.45 -1.43 -3.08
C LEU A 93 6.93 0.01 -3.30
N ASP A 94 8.07 0.16 -3.96
CA ASP A 94 8.60 1.46 -4.33
C ASP A 94 7.91 1.94 -5.62
N VAL A 95 7.30 3.12 -5.56
CA VAL A 95 6.47 3.70 -6.62
C VAL A 95 6.95 5.11 -6.93
N SER A 96 7.08 5.47 -8.21
CA SER A 96 7.41 6.85 -8.57
C SER A 96 6.28 7.79 -8.12
N ARG A 97 6.60 9.04 -7.74
CA ARG A 97 5.56 10.00 -7.31
C ARG A 97 4.49 10.18 -8.38
N ARG A 98 4.91 10.28 -9.64
CA ARG A 98 4.02 10.43 -10.79
C ARG A 98 3.06 9.24 -10.92
N ASP A 99 3.56 8.02 -10.80
CA ASP A 99 2.72 6.84 -10.93
C ASP A 99 1.76 6.71 -9.75
N TYR A 100 2.19 7.07 -8.53
CA TYR A 100 1.33 7.11 -7.36
C TYR A 100 0.19 8.13 -7.52
N ASP A 101 0.52 9.33 -7.98
CA ASP A 101 -0.43 10.42 -8.14
C ASP A 101 -1.47 10.14 -9.23
N ALA A 102 -1.15 9.24 -10.18
CA ALA A 102 -2.05 8.79 -11.23
C ALA A 102 -3.02 7.68 -10.78
N LEU A 103 -2.83 7.09 -9.59
CA LEU A 103 -3.76 6.11 -9.04
C LEU A 103 -5.04 6.77 -8.53
N LEU A 104 -6.14 6.02 -8.60
CA LEU A 104 -7.42 6.42 -8.03
C LEU A 104 -7.30 6.56 -6.51
N ASP A 105 -7.91 7.62 -5.98
CA ASP A 105 -8.15 7.74 -4.54
C ASP A 105 -9.24 6.76 -4.11
N VAL A 106 -9.16 6.30 -2.87
CA VAL A 106 -10.22 5.50 -2.26
C VAL A 106 -11.50 6.32 -2.05
N THR A 107 -12.63 5.63 -2.07
CA THR A 107 -13.92 6.18 -1.61
C THR A 107 -13.98 6.27 -0.08
N THR A 108 -15.04 6.91 0.45
CA THR A 108 -15.22 7.03 1.90
C THR A 108 -15.53 5.67 2.54
N GLU A 109 -16.30 4.85 1.84
CA GLU A 109 -16.65 3.48 2.23
C GLU A 109 -15.39 2.61 2.34
N GLU A 110 -14.50 2.71 1.35
CA GLU A 110 -13.22 2.02 1.32
C GLU A 110 -12.23 2.51 2.39
N LEU A 111 -12.27 3.80 2.75
CA LEU A 111 -11.51 4.33 3.87
C LEU A 111 -11.95 3.70 5.20
N VAL A 112 -13.26 3.54 5.41
CA VAL A 112 -13.78 2.88 6.62
C VAL A 112 -13.39 1.40 6.64
N GLU A 113 -13.46 0.72 5.51
CA GLU A 113 -12.96 -0.66 5.38
C GLU A 113 -11.47 -0.75 5.75
N MET A 114 -10.64 0.13 5.21
CA MET A 114 -9.23 0.19 5.55
C MET A 114 -8.97 0.44 7.04
N ALA A 115 -9.76 1.29 7.69
CA ALA A 115 -9.64 1.50 9.14
C ALA A 115 -9.92 0.22 9.93
N HIS A 116 -10.95 -0.56 9.54
CA HIS A 116 -11.22 -1.85 10.17
C HIS A 116 -10.09 -2.86 9.93
N LEU A 117 -9.57 -2.95 8.70
CA LEU A 117 -8.46 -3.86 8.37
C LEU A 117 -7.18 -3.52 9.13
N HIS A 118 -6.92 -2.22 9.36
CA HIS A 118 -5.78 -1.79 10.16
C HIS A 118 -5.92 -2.21 11.63
N LEU A 119 -7.14 -2.14 12.19
CA LEU A 119 -7.42 -2.63 13.54
C LEU A 119 -7.31 -4.16 13.66
N LEU A 120 -7.60 -4.90 12.57
CA LEU A 120 -7.45 -6.36 12.51
C LEU A 120 -6.00 -6.84 12.40
N HIS A 121 -5.03 -5.92 12.28
CA HIS A 121 -3.60 -6.24 12.27
C HIS A 121 -3.20 -7.24 11.16
N LEU A 122 -3.56 -6.94 9.91
CA LEU A 122 -3.14 -7.78 8.77
C LEU A 122 -1.62 -8.00 8.77
N PRO A 123 -1.15 -9.26 8.77
CA PRO A 123 0.26 -9.55 8.93
C PRO A 123 1.08 -9.09 7.71
N PRO A 124 2.38 -8.81 7.89
CA PRO A 124 3.28 -8.67 6.76
C PRO A 124 3.30 -9.96 5.93
N ILE A 125 3.35 -9.82 4.61
CA ILE A 125 3.54 -10.95 3.70
C ILE A 125 5.03 -11.23 3.59
N ASP A 126 5.40 -12.48 3.87
CA ASP A 126 6.77 -12.96 3.78
C ASP A 126 7.39 -12.66 2.41
N LEU A 127 8.71 -12.45 2.39
CA LEU A 127 9.47 -12.30 1.17
C LEU A 127 9.29 -13.56 0.30
N ASP A 128 9.17 -13.35 -1.02
CA ASP A 128 9.26 -14.44 -1.98
C ASP A 128 10.67 -15.09 -1.88
N PRO A 129 10.82 -16.39 -2.21
CA PRO A 129 12.09 -17.10 -2.02
C PRO A 129 13.31 -16.42 -2.66
N ASP A 130 13.16 -15.90 -3.88
CA ASP A 130 14.18 -15.15 -4.62
C ASP A 130 14.57 -13.83 -3.94
N GLN A 131 13.61 -13.21 -3.26
CA GLN A 131 13.83 -11.98 -2.49
C GLN A 131 14.57 -12.26 -1.17
N ARG A 132 14.35 -13.42 -0.54
CA ARG A 132 15.06 -13.81 0.69
C ARG A 132 16.54 -14.03 0.44
N GLU A 133 16.89 -14.76 -0.61
CA GLU A 133 18.29 -15.00 -0.99
C GLU A 133 19.04 -13.69 -1.20
N THR A 134 18.42 -12.71 -1.87
CA THR A 134 19.04 -11.39 -2.08
C THR A 134 19.24 -10.64 -0.75
N TRP A 135 18.29 -10.73 0.18
CA TRP A 135 18.35 -10.06 1.47
C TRP A 135 19.43 -10.65 2.38
N GLU A 136 19.51 -11.98 2.48
CA GLU A 136 20.48 -12.71 3.32
C GLU A 136 21.93 -12.54 2.84
N HIS A 137 22.15 -12.18 1.57
CA HIS A 137 23.49 -11.97 0.99
C HIS A 137 23.94 -10.50 0.96
N THR A 138 23.15 -9.58 1.52
CA THR A 138 23.50 -8.14 1.59
C THR A 138 24.08 -7.74 2.96
N GLU A 139 24.11 -8.64 3.95
CA GLU A 139 24.82 -8.48 5.23
C GLU A 139 26.25 -9.01 5.18
#